data_AF-A0A7D5GJD8-F1
#
_entry.id   AF-A0A7D5GJD8-F1
#
_cell.length_a   1.000
_cell.length_b   1.000
_cell.length_c   1.000
_cell.angle_alpha   90.00
_cell.angle_beta   90.00
_cell.angle_gamma   90.00
#
_symmetry.space_group_name_H-M   'P 1'
#
loop_
_entity.id
_entity.type
_entity.pdbx_description
1 polymer ?
#
loop_
_entity_poly.entity_id
_entity_poly.type
_entity_poly.pdbx_seq_one_letter_code
_entity_poly.pdbx_strand_id
1 'polypeptide(L)'
;MSERALTEDDEGKRVVNANGDEIGMVSDVRGGTAYVDPDPGITDTITSKLGWSDRDEDDYPLDRSSIGMISDDEIRLKEDL
;
A
#
# COMPACT_ATOMS: atom_id res chain seq x y z
N MET A 1 -13.77 -11.14 12.50
CA MET A 1 -12.78 -10.28 11.83
C MET A 1 -13.52 -9.62 10.69
N SER A 2 -13.75 -8.32 10.74
CA SER A 2 -14.46 -7.63 9.65
C SER A 2 -13.46 -7.36 8.53
N GLU A 3 -13.70 -7.91 7.34
CA GLU A 3 -13.04 -7.48 6.11
C GLU A 3 -13.45 -6.03 5.84
N ARG A 4 -12.60 -5.09 6.26
CA ARG A 4 -12.84 -3.67 6.03
C ARG A 4 -12.60 -3.39 4.56
N ALA A 5 -13.52 -2.65 3.97
CA ALA A 5 -13.39 -2.20 2.61
C ALA A 5 -12.43 -1.00 2.55
N LEU A 6 -11.42 -1.02 1.67
CA LEU A 6 -10.75 0.20 1.23
C LEU A 6 -11.78 1.19 0.72
N THR A 7 -11.80 2.37 1.33
CA THR A 7 -12.67 3.51 1.06
C THR A 7 -11.85 4.79 1.05
N GLU A 8 -12.42 5.90 0.60
CA GLU A 8 -11.78 7.23 0.64
C GLU A 8 -11.36 7.62 2.08
N ASP A 9 -12.02 7.07 3.12
CA ASP A 9 -11.59 7.22 4.52
C ASP A 9 -10.24 6.56 4.84
N ASP A 10 -9.72 5.70 3.97
CA ASP A 10 -8.40 5.08 4.09
C ASP A 10 -7.29 5.90 3.42
N GLU A 11 -7.62 7.02 2.78
CA GLU A 11 -6.65 7.98 2.25
C GLU A 11 -5.81 8.61 3.36
N GLY A 12 -4.52 8.79 3.11
CA GLY A 12 -3.54 9.29 4.08
C GLY A 12 -3.05 8.25 5.10
N LYS A 13 -3.52 6.99 5.02
CA LYS A 13 -3.01 5.92 5.87
C LYS A 13 -1.62 5.49 5.45
N ARG A 14 -0.80 5.10 6.43
CA ARG A 14 0.52 4.53 6.17
C ARG A 14 0.38 3.11 5.68
N VAL A 15 1.13 2.77 4.64
CA VAL A 15 1.21 1.42 4.10
C VAL A 15 2.50 0.80 4.61
N VAL A 16 2.38 -0.30 5.33
CA VAL A 16 3.51 -1.07 5.83
C VAL A 16 3.53 -2.45 5.20
N ASN A 17 4.72 -3.00 5.05
CA ASN A 17 4.88 -4.37 4.59
C ASN A 17 4.62 -5.40 5.72
N ALA A 18 4.70 -6.67 5.37
CA ALA A 18 4.66 -7.78 6.31
C ALA A 18 5.71 -7.69 7.44
N ASN A 19 6.92 -7.22 7.12
CA ASN A 19 8.04 -7.05 8.06
C ASN A 19 7.83 -5.86 9.03
N GLY A 20 6.87 -4.97 8.75
CA GLY A 20 6.64 -3.72 9.48
C GLY A 20 7.43 -2.53 8.96
N ASP A 21 8.02 -2.64 7.75
CA ASP A 21 8.65 -1.51 7.09
C ASP A 21 7.60 -0.63 6.42
N GLU A 22 7.67 0.67 6.67
CA GLU A 22 6.85 1.68 6.00
C GLU A 22 7.25 1.75 4.53
N ILE A 23 6.27 1.53 3.65
CA ILE A 23 6.44 1.62 2.20
C ILE A 23 6.12 3.04 1.74
N GLY A 24 5.11 3.65 2.35
CA GLY A 24 4.62 4.97 1.96
C GLY A 24 3.23 5.23 2.50
N MET A 25 2.47 6.06 1.79
CA MET A 25 1.16 6.55 2.22
C MET A 25 0.12 6.41 1.12
N VAL A 26 -1.13 6.12 1.49
CA VAL A 26 -2.24 6.12 0.54
C VAL A 26 -2.50 7.55 0.07
N SER A 27 -2.32 7.82 -1.22
CA SER A 27 -2.58 9.12 -1.83
C SER A 27 -4.04 9.30 -2.28
N ASP A 28 -4.70 8.24 -2.74
CA ASP A 28 -6.09 8.27 -3.24
C ASP A 28 -6.72 6.86 -3.14
N VAL A 29 -8.05 6.72 -3.04
CA VAL A 29 -8.73 5.42 -3.15
C VAL A 29 -9.86 5.48 -4.18
N ARG A 30 -9.69 4.78 -5.30
CA ARG A 30 -10.70 4.74 -6.38
C ARG A 30 -11.16 3.35 -6.70
N GLY A 31 -12.48 3.14 -6.69
CA GLY A 31 -13.09 1.88 -7.11
C GLY A 31 -12.72 0.68 -6.24
N GLY A 32 -12.24 0.90 -5.02
CA GLY A 32 -11.76 -0.15 -4.12
C GLY A 32 -10.28 -0.50 -4.28
N THR A 33 -9.56 0.21 -5.13
CA THR A 33 -8.10 0.17 -5.27
C THR A 33 -7.51 1.40 -4.57
N ALA A 34 -6.58 1.18 -3.65
CA ALA A 34 -5.83 2.27 -3.02
C ALA A 34 -4.65 2.64 -3.91
N TYR A 35 -4.31 3.91 -4.00
CA TYR A 35 -3.13 4.43 -4.67
C TYR A 35 -2.14 4.81 -3.56
N VAL A 36 -0.90 4.34 -3.68
CA VAL A 36 0.12 4.51 -2.64
C VAL A 36 1.28 5.30 -3.23
N ASP A 37 1.58 6.43 -2.61
CA ASP A 37 2.79 7.22 -2.85
C ASP A 37 3.91 6.64 -1.97
N PRO A 38 4.93 5.99 -2.56
CA PRO A 38 5.96 5.28 -1.83
C PRO A 38 7.11 6.23 -1.45
N ASP A 39 7.55 6.14 -0.20
CA ASP A 39 8.59 7.02 0.33
C ASP A 39 9.95 6.68 -0.31
N PRO A 40 10.64 7.62 -0.99
CA PRO A 40 11.83 7.35 -1.81
C PRO A 40 13.01 6.74 -1.04
N GLY A 41 12.95 6.67 0.29
CA GLY A 41 13.95 5.99 1.12
C GLY A 41 13.80 4.46 1.22
N ILE A 42 12.62 3.90 0.95
CA ILE A 42 12.32 2.46 1.15
C ILE A 42 11.77 1.79 -0.13
N THR A 43 11.24 2.59 -1.07
CA THR A 43 10.71 2.17 -2.36
C THR A 43 11.62 1.17 -3.10
N ASP A 44 12.93 1.43 -3.23
CA ASP A 44 13.87 0.58 -4.01
C ASP A 44 13.81 -0.93 -3.71
N THR A 45 13.71 -1.31 -2.43
CA THR A 45 13.74 -2.73 -2.03
C THR A 45 12.41 -3.43 -2.30
N ILE A 46 11.31 -2.70 -2.19
CA ILE A 46 9.97 -3.27 -2.28
C ILE A 46 9.42 -3.17 -3.71
N THR A 47 9.73 -2.09 -4.44
CA THR A 47 9.51 -1.94 -5.88
C THR A 47 10.06 -3.14 -6.66
N SER A 48 11.28 -3.56 -6.32
CA SER A 48 11.92 -4.76 -6.91
C SER A 48 11.17 -6.07 -6.64
N LYS A 49 10.50 -6.20 -5.49
CA LYS A 49 9.74 -7.41 -5.12
C LYS A 49 8.31 -7.40 -5.67
N LEU A 50 7.66 -6.24 -5.61
CA LEU A 50 6.30 -6.01 -6.11
C LEU A 50 6.23 -5.93 -7.63
N GLY A 51 7.37 -5.78 -8.33
CA GLY A 51 7.39 -5.60 -9.78
C GLY A 51 6.84 -4.25 -10.25
N TRP A 52 6.76 -3.28 -9.33
CA TRP A 52 6.54 -1.88 -9.66
C TRP A 52 7.75 -1.46 -10.50
N SER A 53 7.58 -1.29 -11.81
CA SER A 53 8.69 -0.83 -12.64
C SER A 53 8.95 0.65 -12.33
N ASP A 54 10.18 1.12 -12.50
CA ASP A 54 10.65 2.52 -12.36
C ASP A 54 9.97 3.50 -13.35
N ARG A 55 8.66 3.40 -13.51
CA ARG A 55 7.87 4.43 -14.15
C ARG A 55 7.61 5.44 -13.07
N ASP A 56 7.90 6.70 -13.41
CA ASP A 56 7.60 7.92 -12.68
C ASP A 56 6.07 8.10 -12.45
N GLU A 57 5.39 7.05 -12.01
CA GLU A 57 4.01 7.10 -11.52
C GLU A 57 4.15 7.43 -10.03
N ASP A 58 3.80 8.66 -9.66
CA ASP A 58 3.83 9.16 -8.28
C ASP A 58 2.99 8.27 -7.34
N ASP A 59 1.99 7.54 -7.89
CA ASP A 59 1.12 6.66 -7.13
C ASP A 59 1.04 5.24 -7.72
N TYR A 60 1.21 4.22 -6.86
CA TYR A 60 1.07 2.82 -7.24
C TYR A 60 -0.27 2.23 -6.82
N PRO A 61 -1.03 1.59 -7.74
CA PRO A 61 -2.29 0.94 -7.39
C PRO A 61 -2.03 -0.32 -6.55
N LEU A 62 -2.63 -0.33 -5.38
CA LEU A 62 -2.62 -1.39 -4.39
C LEU A 62 -4.01 -2.03 -4.31
N ASP A 63 -4.09 -3.25 -4.84
CA ASP A 63 -5.29 -4.08 -4.75
C ASP A 63 -5.47 -4.69 -3.36
N ARG A 64 -6.73 -4.86 -2.95
CA ARG A 64 -7.06 -5.57 -1.70
C ARG A 64 -6.51 -6.99 -1.63
N SER A 65 -6.26 -7.62 -2.77
CA SER A 65 -5.65 -8.95 -2.83
C SER A 65 -4.27 -8.97 -2.16
N SER A 66 -3.52 -7.88 -2.28
CA SER A 66 -2.18 -7.69 -1.70
C SER A 66 -2.22 -7.22 -0.24
N ILE A 67 -3.38 -6.76 0.24
CA ILE A 67 -3.57 -6.31 1.62
C ILE A 67 -3.85 -7.51 2.52
N GLY A 68 -3.03 -7.65 3.56
CA GLY A 68 -3.18 -8.67 4.58
C GLY A 68 -4.11 -8.21 5.70
N MET A 69 -3.94 -6.97 6.14
CA MET A 69 -4.69 -6.41 7.26
C MET A 69 -4.85 -4.90 7.08
N ILE A 70 -6.03 -4.37 7.38
CA ILE A 70 -6.30 -2.94 7.45
C ILE A 70 -6.54 -2.60 8.92
N SER A 71 -5.69 -1.74 9.47
CA SER A 71 -5.85 -1.15 10.80
C SER A 71 -6.42 0.26 10.68
N ASP A 72 -6.76 0.87 11.80
CA ASP A 72 -7.22 2.26 11.83
C ASP A 72 -6.08 3.24 11.50
N ASP A 73 -4.83 2.92 11.84
CA ASP A 73 -3.66 3.77 11.61
C ASP A 73 -2.81 3.42 10.37
N GLU A 74 -2.86 2.14 9.93
CA GLU A 74 -1.95 1.62 8.89
C GLU A 74 -2.56 0.44 8.12
N ILE A 75 -2.09 0.23 6.89
CA ILE A 75 -2.45 -0.88 6.01
C ILE A 75 -1.25 -1.81 5.90
N ARG A 76 -1.41 -3.06 6.28
CA ARG A 76 -0.36 -4.08 6.23
C ARG A 76 -0.52 -4.98 5.02
N LEU A 77 0.52 -5.08 4.21
CA LEU A 77 0.59 -5.99 3.06
C LEU A 77 0.78 -7.45 3.50
N LYS A 78 0.37 -8.39 2.65
CA LYS A 78 0.64 -9.82 2.86
C LYS A 78 2.13 -10.14 2.69
N GLU A 79 2.59 -11.17 3.40
CA GLU A 79 3.99 -11.63 3.34
C GLU A 79 4.32 -12.42 2.06
N ASP A 80 3.32 -12.79 1.25
CA ASP A 80 3.48 -13.60 0.03
C ASP A 80 3.99 -12.77 -1.18
N LEU A 81 4.89 -11.82 -0.93
CA LEU A 81 5.49 -10.90 -1.90
C LEU A 81 7.02 -11.02 -1.94
#